data_AF-A0A916RVM9-F1
#
_entry.id   AF-A0A916RVM9-F1
#
_cell.length_a   1.000
_cell.length_b   1.000
_cell.length_c   1.000
_cell.angle_alpha   90.00
_cell.angle_beta   90.00
_cell.angle_gamma   90.00
#
_symmetry.space_group_name_H-M   'P 1'
#
loop_
_entity.id
_entity.type
_entity.pdbx_description
1 polymer ?
#
loop_
_entity_poly.entity_id
_entity_poly.type
_entity_poly.pdbx_seq_one_letter_code
_entity_poly.pdbx_strand_id
1 'polypeptide(L)'
;MIEKLFGYKFANVRYGWRGATKADVAVATVWYSAAFVRDLPFDCIKCYFVQDYEALFNPMGDAYLLAENSYRYGLIPITIGRWLKHELAKRFQVPAFHFDFGADHSIYKVLPEVQRSLSVCFIYQPDKLRRCSRLGIEALGIVKHKRPE
;
A
#
# COMPACT_ATOMS: atom_id res chain seq x y z
N MET A 1 -8.10 21.05 5.05
CA MET A 1 -6.88 20.19 4.97
C MET A 1 -7.14 18.95 4.11
N ILE A 2 -8.11 18.10 4.45
CA ILE A 2 -8.41 16.86 3.69
C ILE A 2 -8.78 17.16 2.23
N GLU A 3 -9.72 18.06 1.97
CA GLU A 3 -10.09 18.43 0.59
C GLU A 3 -8.89 18.95 -0.22
N LYS A 4 -8.02 19.77 0.40
CA LYS A 4 -6.83 20.30 -0.26
C LYS A 4 -5.81 19.21 -0.60
N LEU A 5 -5.67 18.18 0.25
CA LEU A 5 -4.67 17.12 0.09
C LEU A 5 -5.16 15.98 -0.80
N PHE A 6 -6.46 15.66 -0.75
CA PHE A 6 -7.02 14.48 -1.40
C PHE A 6 -8.10 14.80 -2.43
N GLY A 7 -8.57 16.04 -2.55
CA GLY A 7 -9.64 16.42 -3.48
C GLY A 7 -11.04 15.98 -3.07
N TYR A 8 -11.21 15.40 -1.87
CA TYR A 8 -12.49 14.87 -1.40
C TYR A 8 -13.07 15.69 -0.24
N LYS A 9 -14.39 15.90 -0.29
CA LYS A 9 -15.19 16.42 0.84
C LYS A 9 -15.88 15.27 1.54
N PHE A 10 -15.69 15.18 2.85
CA PHE A 10 -16.36 14.20 3.69
C PHE A 10 -17.31 14.92 4.65
N ALA A 11 -18.51 14.37 4.83
CA ALA A 11 -19.51 14.93 5.76
C ALA A 11 -19.04 14.89 7.22
N ASN A 12 -18.29 13.85 7.60
CA ASN A 12 -17.83 13.63 8.96
C ASN A 12 -16.32 13.36 8.97
N VAL A 13 -15.55 14.34 9.47
CA VAL A 13 -14.10 14.23 9.64
C VAL A 13 -13.77 14.47 11.11
N ARG A 14 -13.03 13.54 11.72
CA ARG A 14 -12.52 13.67 13.07
C ARG A 14 -11.00 13.54 13.04
N TYR A 15 -10.31 14.47 13.68
CA TYR A 15 -8.85 14.43 13.82
C TYR A 15 -8.46 13.70 15.10
N GLY A 16 -7.46 12.84 15.01
CA GLY A 16 -7.03 11.98 16.12
C GLY A 16 -7.99 10.82 16.39
N TRP A 17 -7.60 9.98 17.35
CA TRP A 17 -8.26 8.67 17.57
C TRP A 17 -9.28 8.68 18.72
N ARG A 18 -9.14 9.61 19.67
CA ARG A 18 -10.00 9.68 20.87
C ARG A 18 -11.46 10.01 20.57
N GLY A 19 -11.79 10.44 19.36
CA GLY A 19 -13.12 10.87 18.96
C GLY A 19 -13.94 9.84 18.18
N ALA A 20 -13.50 8.58 18.08
CA ALA A 20 -14.24 7.56 17.35
C ALA A 20 -15.63 7.32 17.96
N THR A 21 -16.63 7.26 17.09
CA THR A 21 -18.03 6.99 17.44
C THR A 21 -18.42 5.60 16.96
N LYS A 22 -19.54 5.09 17.50
CA LYS A 22 -20.17 3.87 17.00
C LYS A 22 -20.30 3.90 15.48
N ALA A 23 -20.02 2.75 14.87
CA ALA A 23 -20.11 2.51 13.44
C ALA A 23 -20.38 1.02 13.23
N ASP A 24 -20.96 0.65 12.10
CA ASP A 24 -21.16 -0.77 11.75
C ASP A 24 -19.84 -1.44 11.35
N VAL A 25 -18.93 -0.67 10.75
CA VAL A 25 -17.62 -1.14 10.26
C VAL A 25 -16.53 -0.13 10.60
N ALA A 26 -15.40 -0.61 11.10
CA ALA A 26 -14.18 0.16 11.32
C ALA A 26 -13.03 -0.44 10.50
N VAL A 27 -12.33 0.38 9.71
CA VAL A 27 -11.28 -0.07 8.80
C VAL A 27 -9.95 0.60 9.14
N ALA A 28 -8.97 -0.18 9.58
CA ALA A 28 -7.58 0.27 9.69
C ALA A 28 -6.94 0.37 8.29
N THR A 29 -6.01 1.30 8.08
CA THR A 29 -5.36 1.51 6.76
C THR A 29 -3.84 1.59 6.82
N VAL A 30 -3.30 1.92 8.00
CA VAL A 30 -1.86 1.97 8.30
C VAL A 30 -1.60 1.13 9.55
N TRP A 31 -0.46 0.46 9.64
CA TRP A 31 -0.20 -0.57 10.65
C TRP A 31 -0.46 -0.13 12.09
N TYR A 32 -0.12 1.10 12.44
CA TYR A 32 -0.33 1.60 13.81
C TYR A 32 -1.81 1.90 14.11
N SER A 33 -2.65 2.09 13.09
CA SER A 33 -4.11 2.24 13.27
C SER A 33 -4.82 0.92 13.57
N ALA A 34 -4.19 -0.22 13.26
CA ALA A 34 -4.77 -1.54 13.51
C ALA A 34 -4.97 -1.81 15.01
N ALA A 35 -4.02 -1.40 15.86
CA ALA A 35 -4.16 -1.50 17.31
C ALA A 35 -5.36 -0.68 17.81
N PHE A 36 -5.54 0.52 17.27
CA PHE A 36 -6.67 1.37 17.61
C PHE A 36 -8.02 0.74 17.23
N VAL A 37 -8.13 0.19 16.00
CA VAL A 37 -9.37 -0.47 15.55
C VAL A 37 -9.65 -1.73 16.36
N ARG A 38 -8.61 -2.52 16.69
CA ARG A 38 -8.72 -3.69 17.58
C ARG A 38 -9.34 -3.29 18.93
N ASP A 39 -8.92 -2.17 19.49
CA ASP A 39 -9.28 -1.73 20.84
C ASP A 39 -10.56 -0.87 20.91
N LEU A 40 -11.27 -0.66 19.79
CA LEU A 40 -12.53 0.10 19.81
C LEU A 40 -13.54 -0.54 20.79
N PRO A 41 -14.15 0.28 21.68
CA PRO A 41 -14.94 -0.21 22.81
C PRO A 41 -16.41 -0.50 22.46
N PHE A 42 -16.77 -0.40 21.19
CA PHE A 42 -18.13 -0.65 20.70
C PHE A 42 -18.13 -1.78 19.68
N ASP A 43 -19.25 -2.49 19.62
CA ASP A 43 -19.45 -3.57 18.68
C ASP A 43 -19.48 -3.04 17.25
N CYS A 44 -18.63 -3.63 16.39
CA CYS A 44 -18.50 -3.29 14.99
C CYS A 44 -17.70 -4.37 14.26
N ILE A 45 -17.88 -4.46 12.94
CA ILE A 45 -17.01 -5.27 12.09
C ILE A 45 -15.65 -4.56 11.97
N LYS A 46 -14.60 -5.23 12.42
CA LYS A 46 -13.24 -4.69 12.45
C LYS A 46 -12.41 -5.23 11.29
N CYS A 47 -12.10 -4.36 10.33
CA CYS A 47 -11.34 -4.68 9.13
C CYS A 47 -9.96 -4.02 9.13
N TYR A 48 -9.04 -4.57 8.34
CA TYR A 48 -7.76 -3.94 8.05
C TYR A 48 -7.51 -3.96 6.54
N PHE A 49 -7.49 -2.77 5.93
CA PHE A 49 -7.06 -2.58 4.56
C PHE A 49 -5.51 -2.56 4.48
N VAL A 50 -4.94 -3.71 4.12
CA VAL A 50 -3.48 -3.93 4.01
C VAL A 50 -3.02 -3.58 2.60
N GLN A 51 -2.33 -2.44 2.48
CA GLN A 51 -1.89 -1.90 1.19
C GLN A 51 -0.48 -2.35 0.78
N ASP A 52 0.31 -2.81 1.74
CA ASP A 52 1.66 -3.30 1.52
C ASP A 52 2.10 -4.13 2.74
N TYR A 53 3.28 -4.75 2.64
CA TYR A 53 3.94 -5.35 3.79
C TYR A 53 4.67 -4.25 4.57
N GLU A 54 3.90 -3.43 5.29
CA GLU A 54 4.34 -2.22 6.00
C GLU A 54 5.48 -2.46 7.00
N ALA A 55 5.65 -3.67 7.52
CA ALA A 55 6.79 -4.01 8.37
C ALA A 55 8.13 -3.78 7.65
N LEU A 56 8.21 -4.08 6.35
CA LEU A 56 9.42 -3.86 5.53
C LEU A 56 9.73 -2.38 5.25
N PHE A 57 8.92 -1.44 5.75
CA PHE A 57 9.24 -0.01 5.68
C PHE A 57 10.20 0.39 6.78
N ASN A 58 10.40 -0.48 7.77
CA ASN A 58 11.21 -0.24 8.93
C ASN A 58 12.39 -1.24 8.94
N PRO A 59 13.58 -0.83 9.43
CA PRO A 59 14.61 -1.78 9.81
C PRO A 59 14.07 -2.77 10.84
N MET A 60 14.72 -3.94 10.92
CA MET A 60 14.40 -4.91 11.96
C MET A 60 14.51 -4.27 13.35
N GLY A 61 13.44 -4.36 14.14
CA GLY A 61 13.29 -3.70 15.43
C GLY A 61 11.83 -3.54 15.83
N ASP A 62 11.54 -2.72 16.82
CA ASP A 62 10.18 -2.59 17.40
C ASP A 62 9.13 -2.22 16.35
N ALA A 63 9.41 -1.23 15.49
CA ALA A 63 8.46 -0.82 14.46
C ALA A 63 8.15 -1.96 13.47
N TYR A 64 9.16 -2.74 13.08
CA TYR A 64 8.98 -3.92 12.24
C TYR A 64 8.10 -4.96 12.95
N LEU A 65 8.44 -5.31 14.20
CA LEU A 65 7.74 -6.32 14.99
C LEU A 65 6.29 -5.92 15.27
N LEU A 66 6.05 -4.65 15.61
CA LEU A 66 4.72 -4.11 15.85
C LEU A 66 3.88 -4.06 14.57
N ALA A 67 4.47 -3.66 13.44
CA ALA A 67 3.80 -3.67 12.15
C ALA A 67 3.46 -5.11 11.71
N GLU A 68 4.36 -6.06 11.93
CA GLU A 68 4.09 -7.47 11.61
C GLU A 68 2.99 -8.06 12.51
N ASN A 69 3.06 -7.78 13.81
CA ASN A 69 2.05 -8.23 14.77
C ASN A 69 0.68 -7.62 14.48
N SER A 70 0.61 -6.45 13.83
CA SER A 70 -0.65 -5.80 13.47
C SER A 70 -1.54 -6.65 12.57
N TYR A 71 -0.96 -7.54 11.76
CA TYR A 71 -1.70 -8.49 10.91
C TYR A 71 -2.42 -9.58 11.71
N ARG A 72 -2.05 -9.76 12.98
CA ARG A 72 -2.52 -10.84 13.87
C ARG A 72 -3.54 -10.37 14.91
N TYR A 73 -3.99 -9.11 14.84
CA TYR A 73 -4.96 -8.53 15.77
C TYR A 73 -6.41 -9.02 15.61
N GLY A 74 -6.65 -10.03 14.76
CA GLY A 74 -7.99 -10.58 14.52
C GLY A 74 -8.89 -9.66 13.68
N LEU A 75 -8.33 -8.62 13.07
CA LEU A 75 -9.03 -7.78 12.09
C LEU A 75 -9.22 -8.57 10.79
N ILE A 76 -10.34 -8.38 10.10
CA ILE A 76 -10.60 -8.97 8.78
C ILE A 76 -9.70 -8.29 7.74
N PRO A 77 -8.69 -8.97 7.19
CA PRO A 77 -7.77 -8.32 6.26
C PRO A 77 -8.35 -8.29 4.85
N ILE A 78 -8.23 -7.13 4.22
CA ILE A 78 -8.53 -6.88 2.82
C ILE A 78 -7.23 -6.37 2.20
N THR A 79 -6.62 -7.11 1.28
CA THR A 79 -5.31 -6.77 0.73
C THR A 79 -5.40 -6.17 -0.67
N ILE A 80 -4.47 -5.30 -1.01
CA ILE A 80 -4.25 -4.95 -2.41
C ILE A 80 -3.46 -6.05 -3.12
N GLY A 81 -4.07 -6.67 -4.13
CA GLY A 81 -3.47 -7.76 -4.89
C GLY A 81 -3.34 -9.08 -4.13
N ARG A 82 -3.00 -10.12 -4.90
CA ARG A 82 -2.97 -11.52 -4.45
C ARG A 82 -1.74 -11.87 -3.63
N TRP A 83 -0.63 -11.17 -3.85
CA TRP A 83 0.64 -11.45 -3.17
C TRP A 83 0.51 -11.25 -1.65
N LEU A 84 -0.04 -10.12 -1.20
CA LEU A 84 -0.23 -9.87 0.23
C LEU A 84 -1.14 -10.90 0.89
N LYS A 85 -2.27 -11.25 0.25
CA LYS A 85 -3.14 -12.34 0.73
C LYS A 85 -2.36 -13.65 0.90
N HIS A 86 -1.49 -13.99 -0.05
CA HIS A 86 -0.65 -15.18 0.04
C HIS A 86 0.35 -15.08 1.21
N GLU A 87 1.04 -13.96 1.37
CA GLU A 87 1.99 -13.75 2.47
C GLU A 87 1.33 -13.84 3.84
N LEU A 88 0.15 -13.22 4.02
CA LEU A 88 -0.58 -13.27 5.28
C LEU A 88 -1.03 -14.69 5.63
N ALA A 89 -1.53 -15.44 4.66
CA ALA A 89 -1.91 -16.84 4.84
C ALA A 89 -0.70 -17.72 5.18
N LYS A 90 0.42 -17.53 4.48
CA LYS A 90 1.62 -18.37 4.62
C LYS A 90 2.37 -18.11 5.92
N ARG A 91 2.55 -16.84 6.31
CA ARG A 91 3.38 -16.44 7.46
C ARG A 91 2.61 -16.41 8.77
N PHE A 92 1.34 -16.01 8.71
CA PHE A 92 0.54 -15.73 9.89
C PHE A 92 -0.67 -16.63 10.04
N GLN A 93 -0.94 -17.51 9.06
CA GLN A 93 -2.16 -18.33 9.00
C GLN A 93 -3.44 -17.46 9.03
N VAL A 94 -3.33 -16.23 8.51
CA VAL A 94 -4.41 -15.27 8.49
C VAL A 94 -5.04 -15.28 7.08
N PRO A 95 -6.28 -15.77 6.93
CA PRO A 95 -6.98 -15.66 5.66
C PRO A 95 -7.34 -14.20 5.38
N ALA A 96 -7.27 -13.80 4.11
CA ALA A 96 -7.57 -12.45 3.69
C ALA A 96 -8.42 -12.42 2.41
N PHE A 97 -9.21 -11.36 2.26
CA PHE A 97 -9.80 -10.96 0.99
C PHE A 97 -8.78 -10.14 0.20
N HIS A 98 -8.97 -10.04 -1.12
CA HIS A 98 -8.16 -9.18 -1.96
C HIS A 98 -9.03 -8.57 -3.05
N PHE A 99 -8.56 -7.45 -3.60
CA PHE A 99 -9.01 -6.93 -4.87
C PHE A 99 -7.85 -6.98 -5.87
N ASP A 100 -8.20 -7.16 -7.14
CA ASP A 100 -7.23 -7.09 -8.23
C ASP A 100 -6.92 -5.63 -8.56
N PHE A 101 -5.70 -5.38 -9.06
CA PHE A 101 -5.30 -4.05 -9.50
C PHE A 101 -6.11 -3.65 -10.74
N GLY A 102 -6.74 -2.47 -10.67
CA GLY A 102 -7.37 -1.83 -11.83
C GLY A 102 -6.40 -0.87 -12.52
N ALA A 103 -6.63 -0.64 -13.81
CA ALA A 103 -6.00 0.44 -14.57
C ALA A 103 -7.08 1.31 -15.20
N ASP A 104 -6.85 2.62 -15.25
CA ASP A 104 -7.74 3.54 -15.96
C ASP A 104 -7.55 3.35 -17.47
N HIS A 105 -8.53 2.73 -18.13
CA HIS A 105 -8.49 2.45 -19.58
C HIS A 105 -8.62 3.70 -20.46
N SER A 106 -8.99 4.85 -19.90
CA SER A 106 -8.91 6.11 -20.64
C SER A 106 -7.46 6.54 -20.88
N ILE A 107 -6.57 6.19 -19.94
CA ILE A 107 -5.12 6.47 -19.93
C ILE A 107 -4.33 5.27 -20.48
N TYR A 108 -4.52 4.09 -19.87
CA TYR A 108 -3.80 2.85 -20.19
C TYR A 108 -4.61 2.03 -21.19
N LYS A 109 -4.35 2.29 -22.46
CA LYS A 109 -4.97 1.59 -23.58
C LYS A 109 -3.95 1.28 -24.67
N VAL A 110 -4.21 0.21 -25.41
CA VAL A 110 -3.45 -0.09 -26.62
C VAL A 110 -3.79 0.99 -27.64
N LEU A 111 -2.76 1.68 -28.12
CA LEU A 111 -2.89 2.65 -29.20
C LEU A 111 -2.62 1.94 -30.54
N PRO A 112 -3.49 2.11 -31.55
CA PRO A 112 -3.23 1.56 -32.88
C PRO A 112 -2.03 2.28 -33.52
N GLU A 113 -1.25 1.54 -34.32
CA GLU A 113 -0.22 2.10 -35.22
C GLU A 113 0.91 2.89 -34.54
N VAL A 114 1.31 2.52 -33.32
CA VAL A 114 2.44 3.17 -32.64
C VAL A 114 3.79 2.69 -33.20
N GLN A 115 4.52 3.61 -33.83
CA GLN A 115 5.96 3.43 -34.10
C GLN A 115 6.73 3.53 -32.78
N ARG A 116 7.45 2.46 -32.42
CA ARG A 116 8.24 2.42 -31.18
C ARG A 116 9.71 2.66 -31.49
N SER A 117 10.31 3.61 -30.79
CA SER A 117 11.78 3.75 -30.76
C SER A 117 12.38 2.72 -29.80
N LEU A 118 13.65 2.35 -30.04
CA LEU A 118 14.42 1.60 -29.05
C LEU A 118 14.70 2.54 -27.87
N SER A 119 13.92 2.43 -26.81
CA SER A 119 13.96 3.37 -25.69
C SER A 119 13.64 2.68 -24.37
N VAL A 120 14.20 3.22 -23.29
CA VAL A 120 13.94 2.75 -21.93
C VAL A 120 13.05 3.75 -21.20
N CYS A 121 11.91 3.28 -20.69
CA CYS A 121 11.08 4.04 -19.77
C CYS A 121 11.41 3.59 -18.34
N PHE A 122 11.77 4.55 -17.48
CA PHE A 122 12.13 4.29 -16.09
C PHE A 122 11.34 5.19 -15.15
N ILE A 123 10.70 4.59 -14.14
CA ILE A 123 9.97 5.33 -13.11
C ILE A 123 10.96 5.82 -12.06
N TYR A 124 11.26 7.11 -12.08
CA TYR A 124 12.18 7.73 -11.13
C TYR A 124 11.43 8.39 -9.96
N GLN A 125 11.56 7.81 -8.76
CA GLN A 125 10.96 8.33 -7.53
C GLN A 125 11.98 8.22 -6.38
N PRO A 126 12.96 9.14 -6.28
CA PRO A 126 14.07 9.05 -5.33
C PRO A 126 13.62 9.05 -3.87
N ASP A 127 12.53 9.76 -3.54
CA ASP A 127 11.98 9.82 -2.19
C ASP A 127 11.33 8.50 -1.73
N LYS A 128 11.16 7.54 -2.65
CA LYS A 128 10.59 6.22 -2.37
C LYS A 128 11.66 5.16 -2.51
N LEU A 129 12.41 4.92 -1.44
CA LEU A 129 13.57 4.01 -1.41
C LEU A 129 13.28 2.63 -2.04
N ARG A 130 12.08 2.09 -1.84
CA ARG A 130 11.62 0.80 -2.39
C ARG A 130 11.44 0.78 -3.92
N ARG A 131 11.58 1.92 -4.60
CA ARG A 131 11.64 2.01 -6.07
C ARG A 131 13.06 1.80 -6.63
N CYS A 132 14.05 1.66 -5.74
CA CYS A 132 15.42 1.32 -6.10
C CYS A 132 16.04 2.29 -7.13
N SER A 133 15.73 3.58 -7.03
CA SER A 133 16.14 4.61 -7.99
C SER A 133 17.66 4.62 -8.25
N ARG A 134 18.48 4.41 -7.21
CA ARG A 134 19.95 4.30 -7.35
C ARG A 134 20.36 3.11 -8.22
N LEU A 135 19.84 1.92 -7.93
CA LEU A 135 20.13 0.71 -8.72
C LEU A 135 19.64 0.85 -10.16
N GLY A 136 18.48 1.48 -10.37
CA GLY A 136 17.97 1.77 -11.70
C GLY A 136 18.91 2.68 -12.50
N ILE A 137 19.42 3.75 -11.90
CA ILE A 137 20.38 4.66 -12.55
C ILE A 137 21.70 3.95 -12.86
N GLU A 138 22.23 3.15 -11.93
CA GLU A 138 23.45 2.36 -12.16
C GLU A 138 23.28 1.40 -13.33
N ALA A 139 22.14 0.71 -13.42
CA ALA A 139 21.80 -0.14 -14.54
C ALA A 139 21.72 0.63 -15.87
N LEU A 140 21.11 1.83 -15.87
CA LEU A 140 21.06 2.70 -17.05
C LEU A 140 22.46 3.17 -17.47
N GLY A 141 23.37 3.41 -16.54
CA GLY A 141 24.77 3.70 -16.82
C GLY A 141 25.46 2.56 -17.58
N ILE A 142 25.22 1.31 -17.16
CA ILE A 142 25.72 0.12 -17.88
C ILE A 142 25.12 0.04 -19.29
N VAL A 143 23.81 0.28 -19.42
CA VAL A 143 23.14 0.30 -20.73
C VAL A 143 23.78 1.34 -21.64
N LYS A 144 23.97 2.58 -21.17
CA LYS A 144 24.59 3.64 -21.98
C LYS A 144 26.03 3.31 -22.37
N HIS A 145 26.79 2.67 -21.49
CA HIS A 145 28.15 2.24 -21.80
C HIS A 145 28.18 1.12 -22.86
N LYS A 146 27.25 0.16 -22.79
CA LYS A 146 27.18 -0.98 -23.73
C LYS A 146 26.46 -0.66 -25.04
N ARG A 147 25.60 0.36 -25.04
CA ARG A 147 24.77 0.82 -26.16
C ARG A 147 24.85 2.36 -26.20
N PRO A 148 25.97 2.91 -26.69
CA PRO A 148 26.24 4.35 -26.65
C PRO A 148 25.45 5.16 -27.68
N GLU A 149 24.89 4.52 -28.71
CA GLU A 149 23.92 5.13 -29.62
C GLU A 149 22.69 5.70 -28.89
#